data_AF-A0A136KXF6-F1
#
_entry.id   AF-A0A136KXF6-F1
#
_cell.length_a   1.000
_cell.length_b   1.000
_cell.length_c   1.000
_cell.angle_alpha   90.00
_cell.angle_beta   90.00
_cell.angle_gamma   90.00
#
_symmetry.space_group_name_H-M   'P 1'
#
loop_
_entity.id
_entity.type
_entity.pdbx_description
1 polymer ?
#
loop_
_entity_poly.entity_id
_entity_poly.type
_entity_poly.pdbx_seq_one_letter_code
_entity_poly.pdbx_strand_id
1 'polypeptide(L)'
;MIDLPMNLGPLEALLADPAITAIFIDGQGVRYSKNGLTQASDIAFENDAQRWQVIESIVSACGQTLTADHPTIECTLTDGTRVHAEYAPLSLLLHKRGTE
;
A
#
# COMPACT_ATOMS: atom_id res chain seq x y z
N MET A 1 8.97 -16.14 -11.01
CA MET A 1 9.76 -14.90 -10.90
C MET A 1 8.72 -13.80 -10.79
N ILE A 2 8.62 -13.16 -9.64
CA ILE A 2 7.60 -12.19 -9.26
C ILE A 2 8.28 -10.81 -9.23
N ASP A 3 8.17 -10.04 -10.30
CA ASP A 3 8.70 -8.67 -10.38
C ASP A 3 7.59 -7.65 -10.12
N LEU A 4 7.95 -6.43 -9.71
CA LEU A 4 6.98 -5.33 -9.66
C LEU A 4 6.33 -5.14 -11.03
N PRO A 5 5.01 -4.86 -11.09
CA PRO A 5 4.34 -4.60 -12.34
C PRO A 5 4.96 -3.38 -13.03
N MET A 6 5.10 -3.43 -14.35
CA MET A 6 5.49 -2.27 -15.15
C MET A 6 4.30 -1.30 -15.26
N ASN A 7 4.57 0.01 -15.34
CA ASN A 7 3.57 1.09 -15.40
C ASN A 7 2.85 1.38 -14.07
N LEU A 8 3.60 1.49 -12.97
CA LEU A 8 3.08 1.98 -11.68
C LEU A 8 2.90 3.51 -11.65
N GLY A 9 3.13 4.16 -12.80
CA GLY A 9 2.96 5.58 -13.00
C GLY A 9 3.90 6.38 -12.09
N PRO A 10 3.39 7.37 -11.33
CA PRO A 10 4.24 8.25 -10.55
C PRO A 10 5.05 7.54 -9.45
N LEU A 11 4.64 6.34 -9.03
CA LEU A 11 5.40 5.53 -8.06
C LEU A 11 6.74 5.04 -8.60
N GLU A 12 6.90 4.92 -9.93
CA GLU A 12 8.15 4.47 -10.55
C GLU A 12 9.32 5.38 -10.19
N ALA A 13 9.08 6.70 -10.05
CA ALA A 13 10.09 7.65 -9.63
C ALA A 13 10.59 7.40 -8.19
N LEU A 14 9.69 6.98 -7.29
CA LEU A 14 10.07 6.62 -5.91
C LEU A 14 10.79 5.28 -5.87
N LEU A 15 10.32 4.29 -6.63
CA LEU A 15 10.93 2.96 -6.71
C LEU A 15 12.34 3.00 -7.34
N ALA A 16 12.59 3.94 -8.25
CA ALA A 16 13.88 4.11 -8.90
C ALA A 16 14.92 4.86 -8.05
N ASP A 17 14.52 5.57 -6.98
CA ASP A 17 15.46 6.31 -6.12
C ASP A 17 16.09 5.36 -5.07
N PRO A 18 17.39 5.01 -5.19
CA PRO A 18 18.04 4.09 -4.26
C PRO A 18 18.19 4.62 -2.84
N ALA A 19 17.96 5.92 -2.61
CA ALA A 19 17.94 6.49 -1.26
C ALA A 19 16.61 6.26 -0.52
N ILE A 20 15.57 5.84 -1.24
CA ILE A 20 14.27 5.50 -0.66
C ILE A 20 14.30 4.04 -0.20
N THR A 21 13.96 3.81 1.06
CA THR A 21 14.03 2.49 1.71
C THR A 21 12.67 1.89 2.01
N ALA A 22 11.60 2.69 1.96
CA ALA A 22 10.23 2.24 2.17
C ALA A 22 9.25 3.19 1.47
N ILE A 23 8.15 2.65 0.96
CA ILE A 23 7.02 3.40 0.40
C ILE A 23 5.76 2.91 1.11
N PHE A 24 4.93 3.86 1.55
CA PHE A 24 3.66 3.63 2.21
C PHE A 24 2.56 4.26 1.37
N ILE A 25 1.51 3.49 1.12
CA ILE A 25 0.33 3.93 0.36
C ILE A 25 -0.89 3.65 1.23
N ASP A 26 -1.60 4.70 1.63
CA ASP A 26 -2.81 4.57 2.45
C ASP A 26 -3.84 5.67 2.11
N GLY A 27 -4.91 5.78 2.90
CA GLY A 27 -5.96 6.78 2.71
C GLY A 27 -5.49 8.25 2.81
N GLN A 28 -4.31 8.51 3.37
CA GLN A 28 -3.70 9.84 3.44
C GLN A 28 -2.81 10.16 2.24
N GLY A 29 -2.63 9.20 1.31
CA GLY A 29 -1.81 9.35 0.11
C GLY A 29 -0.53 8.52 0.15
N VAL A 30 0.52 9.01 -0.50
CA VAL A 30 1.81 8.33 -0.59
C VAL A 30 2.83 8.99 0.35
N ARG A 31 3.51 8.17 1.15
CA ARG A 31 4.64 8.58 2.00
C ARG A 31 5.82 7.66 1.72
N TYR A 32 7.04 8.13 1.95
CA TYR A 32 8.24 7.32 1.75
C TYR A 32 9.28 7.60 2.82
N SER A 33 10.17 6.63 3.07
CA SER A 33 11.31 6.81 3.97
C SER A 33 12.57 7.05 3.15
N LYS A 34 13.29 8.13 3.45
CA LYS A 34 14.58 8.47 2.84
C LYS A 34 15.53 8.94 3.93
N ASN A 35 16.72 8.34 3.98
CA ASN A 35 17.71 8.59 5.04
C ASN A 35 17.15 8.40 6.47
N GLY A 36 16.24 7.44 6.64
CA GLY A 36 15.60 7.13 7.93
C GLY A 36 14.50 8.11 8.35
N LEU A 37 14.13 9.07 7.50
CA LEU A 37 13.04 10.02 7.76
C LEU A 37 11.86 9.75 6.84
N THR A 38 10.66 9.72 7.40
CA THR A 38 9.41 9.58 6.64
C THR A 38 8.97 10.95 6.12
N GLN A 39 8.66 11.02 4.82
CA GLN A 39 8.28 12.22 4.10
C GLN A 39 6.99 11.99 3.33
N ALA A 40 6.16 13.03 3.21
CA ALA A 40 5.01 13.01 2.30
C ALA A 40 5.50 13.13 0.85
N SER A 41 4.81 12.44 -0.06
CA SER A 41 5.02 12.57 -1.49
C SER A 41 3.98 13.53 -2.09
N ASP A 42 4.35 14.21 -3.17
CA ASP A 42 3.41 14.99 -3.98
C ASP A 42 2.55 14.11 -4.91
N ILE A 43 2.78 12.79 -4.90
CA ILE A 43 1.97 11.83 -5.65
C ILE A 43 0.56 11.79 -5.06
N ALA A 44 -0.41 12.12 -5.92
CA ALA A 44 -1.83 12.03 -5.62
C ALA A 44 -2.49 10.99 -6.53
N PHE A 45 -3.43 10.25 -5.96
CA PHE A 45 -4.38 9.44 -6.72
C PHE A 45 -5.60 10.29 -7.04
N GLU A 46 -6.15 10.12 -8.24
CA GLU A 46 -7.39 10.78 -8.67
C GLU A 46 -8.56 10.45 -7.74
N ASN A 47 -8.62 9.18 -7.30
CA ASN A 47 -9.63 8.68 -6.37
C ASN A 47 -9.17 7.38 -5.71
N ASP A 48 -9.98 6.89 -4.77
CA ASP A 48 -9.73 5.64 -4.05
C ASP A 48 -9.69 4.41 -4.97
N ALA A 49 -10.41 4.42 -6.10
CA ALA A 49 -10.38 3.31 -7.06
C ALA A 49 -9.02 3.22 -7.76
N GLN A 50 -8.42 4.34 -8.16
CA GLN A 50 -7.07 4.35 -8.72
C GLN A 50 -6.03 3.90 -7.68
N ARG A 51 -6.16 4.34 -6.42
CA ARG A 51 -5.30 3.85 -5.32
C ARG A 51 -5.41 2.34 -5.17
N TRP A 52 -6.64 1.82 -5.20
CA TRP A 52 -6.91 0.40 -5.10
C TRP A 52 -6.33 -0.40 -6.28
N GLN A 53 -6.46 0.09 -7.51
CA GLN A 53 -5.86 -0.56 -8.69
C GLN A 53 -4.35 -0.73 -8.56
N VAL A 54 -3.66 0.28 -8.02
CA VAL A 54 -2.22 0.22 -7.76
C VAL A 54 -1.87 -0.84 -6.71
N ILE A 55 -2.61 -0.86 -5.58
CA ILE A 55 -2.43 -1.86 -4.52
C ILE A 55 -2.67 -3.27 -5.06
N GLU A 56 -3.78 -3.48 -5.79
CA GLU A 56 -4.13 -4.75 -6.41
C GLU A 56 -3.08 -5.21 -7.41
N SER A 57 -2.49 -4.30 -8.19
CA SER A 57 -1.42 -4.62 -9.14
C SER A 57 -0.17 -5.16 -8.44
N ILE A 58 0.24 -4.51 -7.35
CA ILE A 58 1.39 -4.95 -6.53
C ILE A 58 1.09 -6.30 -5.85
N VAL A 59 -0.09 -6.44 -5.27
CA VAL A 59 -0.55 -7.69 -4.65
C VAL A 59 -0.63 -8.83 -5.66
N SER A 60 -1.09 -8.55 -6.88
CA SER A 60 -1.17 -9.54 -7.95
C SER A 60 0.20 -10.03 -8.39
N ALA A 61 1.22 -9.17 -8.35
CA ALA A 61 2.60 -9.60 -8.58
C ALA A 61 2.99 -10.69 -7.59
N CYS A 62 2.60 -10.58 -6.31
CA CYS A 62 2.80 -11.62 -5.30
C CYS A 62 2.02 -12.92 -5.54
N GLY A 63 1.20 -13.01 -6.59
CA GLY A 63 0.37 -14.18 -6.88
C GLY A 63 -0.77 -14.35 -5.87
N GLN A 64 -1.15 -13.28 -5.17
CA GLN A 64 -2.19 -13.27 -4.16
C GLN A 64 -3.28 -12.25 -4.52
N THR A 65 -4.39 -12.29 -3.79
CA THR A 65 -5.49 -11.34 -3.94
C THR A 65 -5.90 -10.85 -2.56
N LEU A 66 -5.93 -9.53 -2.38
CA LEU A 66 -6.29 -8.92 -1.11
C LEU A 66 -7.81 -8.85 -1.03
N THR A 67 -8.40 -9.51 -0.04
CA THR A 67 -9.86 -9.62 0.11
C THR A 67 -10.24 -9.54 1.58
N ALA A 68 -11.54 -9.41 1.88
CA ALA A 68 -12.02 -9.45 3.27
C ALA A 68 -11.72 -10.80 3.96
N ASP A 69 -11.71 -11.90 3.21
CA ASP A 69 -11.39 -13.24 3.72
C ASP A 69 -9.88 -13.47 3.88
N HIS A 70 -9.07 -12.77 3.08
CA HIS A 70 -7.61 -12.77 3.14
C HIS A 70 -7.10 -11.33 3.30
N PRO A 71 -7.25 -10.75 4.51
CA PRO A 71 -7.06 -9.33 4.74
C PRO A 71 -5.61 -8.92 4.87
N THR A 72 -4.66 -9.85 4.85
CA THR A 72 -3.24 -9.55 5.01
C THR A 72 -2.42 -10.36 4.02
N ILE A 73 -1.47 -9.70 3.39
CA ILE A 73 -0.54 -10.28 2.41
C ILE A 73 0.88 -9.91 2.83
N GLU A 74 1.74 -10.92 2.86
CA GLU A 74 3.18 -10.76 3.07
C GLU A 74 3.94 -11.57 2.03
N CYS A 75 4.77 -10.88 1.24
CA CYS A 75 5.53 -11.50 0.16
C CYS A 75 6.87 -10.78 -0.04
N THR A 76 7.79 -11.50 -0.68
CA THR A 76 9.06 -10.96 -1.14
C THR A 76 9.11 -11.10 -2.66
N LEU A 77 9.31 -9.99 -3.35
CA LEU A 77 9.48 -9.93 -4.79
C LEU A 77 10.89 -10.41 -5.19
N THR A 78 11.14 -10.61 -6.48
CA THR A 78 12.41 -11.14 -7.01
C THR A 78 13.60 -10.22 -6.83
N ASP A 79 13.37 -8.92 -6.79
CA ASP A 79 14.38 -7.91 -6.48
C ASP A 79 14.71 -7.85 -4.96
N GLY A 80 14.03 -8.65 -4.14
CA GLY A 80 14.17 -8.67 -2.69
C GLY A 80 13.27 -7.67 -1.96
N THR A 81 12.46 -6.89 -2.69
CA THR A 81 11.50 -5.96 -2.11
C THR A 81 10.46 -6.72 -1.30
N ARG A 82 10.22 -6.28 -0.06
CA ARG A 82 9.23 -6.87 0.83
C ARG A 82 7.94 -6.08 0.73
N VAL A 83 6.84 -6.78 0.46
CA VAL A 83 5.51 -6.19 0.36
C VAL A 83 4.69 -6.70 1.53
N HIS A 84 4.10 -5.76 2.26
CA HIS A 84 3.06 -6.01 3.25
C HIS A 84 1.84 -5.18 2.84
N ALA A 85 0.69 -5.83 2.69
CA ALA A 85 -0.56 -5.16 2.37
C ALA A 85 -1.67 -5.65 3.32
N GLU A 86 -2.48 -4.70 3.80
CA GLU A 86 -3.58 -4.97 4.71
C GLU A 86 -4.88 -4.39 4.15
N TYR A 87 -5.92 -5.23 4.06
CA TYR A 87 -7.29 -4.79 3.81
C TYR A 87 -7.81 -4.20 5.11
N ALA A 88 -7.70 -2.87 5.24
CA ALA A 88 -7.98 -2.16 6.48
C ALA A 88 -9.35 -2.54 7.08
N PRO A 89 -9.43 -2.75 8.42
CA PRO A 89 -10.65 -3.23 9.04
C PRO A 89 -11.76 -2.16 9.04
N LEU A 90 -12.98 -2.58 8.69
CA LEU A 90 -14.19 -1.83 9.01
C LEU A 90 -14.33 -1.73 10.53
N SER A 91 -14.23 -0.53 11.09
CA SER A 91 -14.31 -0.31 12.54
C SER A 91 -15.62 0.38 12.92
N LEU A 92 -16.41 -0.25 13.80
CA LEU A 92 -17.67 0.28 14.34
C LEU A 92 -17.66 0.26 15.88
N LEU A 93 -17.77 1.44 16.50
CA LEU A 93 -17.92 1.61 17.95
C LEU A 93 -19.34 2.09 18.27
N LEU A 94 -20.11 1.29 19.01
CA LEU A 94 -21.48 1.62 19.45
C LEU A 94 -21.52 1.88 20.96
N HIS A 95 -21.96 3.07 21.36
CA HIS A 95 -22.30 3.40 22.74
C HIS A 95 -23.82 3.36 22.94
N LYS A 96 -24.31 2.58 23.91
CA LYS A 96 -25.71 2.56 24.31
C LYS A 96 -25.92 3.50 25.50
N ARG A 97 -26.97 4.32 25.49
CA ARG A 97 -27.37 5.08 26.69
C ARG A 97 -27.71 4.09 27.81
N GLY A 98 -27.06 4.23 28.96
CA GLY A 98 -27.61 3.72 30.20
C GLY A 98 -28.91 4.48 30.46
N THR A 99 -30.03 3.76 30.56
CA THR A 99 -31.20 4.27 31.28
C THR A 99 -30.77 4.39 32.74
N GLU A 100 -30.80 5.63 33.26
CA GLU A 100 -30.77 5.89 34.71
C GLU A 100 -31.87 5.10 35.43
#